data_AF-A0A367VHX1-F1
#
_entry.id   AF-A0A367VHX1-F1
#
_cell.length_a   1.000
_cell.length_b   1.000
_cell.length_c   1.000
_cell.angle_alpha   90.00
_cell.angle_beta   90.00
_cell.angle_gamma   90.00
#
_symmetry.space_group_name_H-M   'P 1'
#
loop_
_entity.id
_entity.type
_entity.pdbx_description
1 polymer ?
#
loop_
_entity_poly.entity_id
_entity_poly.type
_entity_poly.pdbx_seq_one_letter_code
_entity_poly.pdbx_strand_id
1 'polypeptide(L)'
;MSRKTFQRLSLDVRRRSLMEATLTCVARHGLHGASVRRITEEAGVTVGLVRHYFGSKDDMIRNAYAYLVGQLTAQASESARATEGTPEAKLASFLRANMTKPNMDEETVSLWATFIGRVRHDPGFAEIHRDGYREFLNVLEILIEPVLIQHGCPYSVTICRNHAIALNGLIDGLWMEGALNSGLYAQDILPDLITGAAERLLDLPAGALSAPDIALQSTQHPTQQSKPS
;
A
#
# COMPACT_ATOMS: atom_id res chain seq x y z
N MET A 1 -27.77 28.22 6.15
CA MET A 1 -26.59 27.51 6.69
C MET A 1 -25.94 26.63 5.61
N SER A 2 -25.11 27.18 4.70
CA SER A 2 -24.60 26.38 3.55
C SER A 2 -23.20 26.77 3.02
N ARG A 3 -22.42 27.60 3.73
CA ARG A 3 -21.09 28.05 3.25
C ARG A 3 -19.90 27.34 3.92
N LYS A 4 -20.08 26.77 5.12
CA LYS A 4 -19.01 26.09 5.88
C LYS A 4 -18.74 24.65 5.42
N THR A 5 -19.73 23.95 4.89
CA THR A 5 -19.60 22.54 4.47
C THR A 5 -18.90 22.40 3.12
N PHE A 6 -19.17 23.29 2.17
CA PHE A 6 -18.53 23.30 0.84
C PHE A 6 -17.04 23.73 0.90
N GLN A 7 -16.69 24.58 1.88
CA GLN A 7 -15.31 25.04 2.07
C GLN A 7 -14.38 23.93 2.58
N ARG A 8 -14.83 23.06 3.50
CA ARG A 8 -14.00 21.97 4.04
C ARG A 8 -13.66 20.90 2.99
N LEU A 9 -14.64 20.48 2.18
CA LEU A 9 -14.40 19.56 1.05
C LEU A 9 -13.40 20.15 0.03
N SER A 10 -13.33 21.47 -0.13
CA SER A 10 -12.35 22.13 -1.02
C SER A 10 -10.93 22.23 -0.43
N LEU A 11 -10.78 22.29 0.90
CA LEU A 11 -9.48 22.44 1.56
C LEU A 11 -8.73 21.10 1.57
N ASP A 12 -9.43 20.00 1.87
CA ASP A 12 -8.82 18.67 1.91
C ASP A 12 -8.42 18.18 0.51
N VAL A 13 -9.23 18.50 -0.51
CA VAL A 13 -8.90 18.24 -1.93
C VAL A 13 -7.66 19.03 -2.37
N ARG A 14 -7.58 20.32 -2.00
CA ARG A 14 -6.40 21.15 -2.33
C ARG A 14 -5.15 20.69 -1.61
N ARG A 15 -5.27 20.29 -0.33
CA ARG A 15 -4.16 19.72 0.42
C ARG A 15 -3.68 18.43 -0.24
N ARG A 16 -4.58 17.53 -0.61
CA ARG A 16 -4.27 16.30 -1.33
C ARG A 16 -3.55 16.58 -2.66
N SER A 17 -4.10 17.45 -3.49
CA SER A 17 -3.49 17.83 -4.78
C SER A 17 -2.07 18.38 -4.60
N LEU A 18 -1.83 19.17 -3.55
CA LEU A 18 -0.48 19.63 -3.21
C LEU A 18 0.46 18.49 -2.80
N MET A 19 -0.03 17.45 -2.12
CA MET A 19 0.78 16.27 -1.78
C MET A 19 1.10 15.42 -3.00
N GLU A 20 0.11 15.15 -3.86
CA GLU A 20 0.29 14.42 -5.12
C GLU A 20 1.27 15.15 -6.05
N ALA A 21 1.14 16.48 -6.18
CA ALA A 21 2.07 17.31 -6.93
C ALA A 21 3.48 17.33 -6.30
N THR A 22 3.57 17.30 -4.97
CA THR A 22 4.85 17.20 -4.27
C THR A 22 5.53 15.88 -4.58
N LEU A 23 4.81 14.75 -4.49
CA LEU A 23 5.34 13.43 -4.84
C LEU A 23 5.78 13.38 -6.30
N THR A 24 4.95 13.86 -7.23
CA THR A 24 5.29 13.92 -8.67
C THR A 24 6.56 14.74 -8.92
N CYS A 25 6.69 15.89 -8.25
CA CYS A 25 7.86 16.76 -8.38
C CYS A 25 9.13 16.10 -7.81
N VAL A 26 9.01 15.39 -6.69
CA VAL A 26 10.12 14.63 -6.08
C VAL A 26 10.51 13.46 -6.97
N ALA A 27 9.58 12.71 -7.54
CA ALA A 27 9.86 11.62 -8.47
C ALA A 27 10.65 12.11 -9.70
N ARG A 28 10.27 13.27 -10.26
CA ARG A 28 10.90 13.83 -11.47
C ARG A 28 12.22 14.54 -11.23
N HIS A 29 12.41 15.15 -10.06
CA HIS A 29 13.51 16.10 -9.83
C HIS A 29 14.34 15.85 -8.56
N GLY A 30 14.00 14.81 -7.80
CA GLY A 30 14.53 14.56 -6.47
C GLY A 30 14.11 15.62 -5.44
N LEU A 31 14.43 15.36 -4.17
CA LEU A 31 14.09 16.26 -3.05
C LEU A 31 14.66 17.68 -3.20
N HIS A 32 15.90 17.79 -3.71
CA HIS A 32 16.55 19.08 -3.89
C HIS A 32 15.88 19.89 -5.02
N GLY A 33 15.61 19.24 -6.15
CA GLY A 33 14.99 19.85 -7.32
C GLY A 33 13.49 20.15 -7.17
N ALA A 34 12.81 19.55 -6.20
CA ALA A 34 11.41 19.81 -5.88
C ALA A 34 11.23 21.17 -5.18
N SER A 35 11.21 22.27 -5.94
CA SER A 35 11.00 23.61 -5.39
C SER A 35 9.52 23.90 -5.16
N VAL A 36 9.21 24.79 -4.21
CA VAL A 36 7.81 25.25 -3.96
C VAL A 36 7.16 25.75 -5.25
N ARG A 37 7.91 26.46 -6.09
CA ARG A 37 7.44 26.95 -7.38
C ARG A 37 7.02 25.82 -8.32
N ARG A 38 7.87 24.81 -8.53
CA ARG A 38 7.55 23.66 -9.39
C ARG A 38 6.35 22.89 -8.87
N ILE A 39 6.26 22.69 -7.56
CA ILE A 39 5.14 22.00 -6.92
C ILE A 39 3.84 22.77 -7.12
N THR A 40 3.86 24.10 -6.98
CA THR A 40 2.67 24.92 -7.19
C THR A 40 2.25 24.99 -8.65
N GLU A 41 3.21 24.98 -9.57
CA GLU A 41 2.96 24.90 -11.02
C GLU A 41 2.31 23.53 -11.37
N GLU A 42 2.83 22.43 -10.83
CA GLU A 42 2.25 21.08 -10.99
C GLU A 42 0.83 20.97 -10.40
N ALA A 43 0.60 21.53 -9.21
CA ALA A 43 -0.71 21.53 -8.55
C ALA A 43 -1.71 22.54 -9.13
N GLY A 44 -1.28 23.45 -10.01
CA GLY A 44 -2.13 24.54 -10.52
C GLY A 44 -2.58 25.54 -9.45
N VAL A 45 -1.74 25.80 -8.43
CA VAL A 45 -2.06 26.71 -7.32
C VAL A 45 -0.99 27.81 -7.14
N THR A 46 -1.23 28.77 -6.24
CA THR A 46 -0.28 29.85 -5.97
C THR A 46 0.66 29.51 -4.81
N VAL A 47 1.86 30.10 -4.81
CA VAL A 47 2.86 29.95 -3.74
C VAL A 47 2.32 30.40 -2.37
N GLY A 48 1.48 31.43 -2.34
CA GLY A 48 0.85 31.90 -1.10
C GLY A 48 0.00 30.81 -0.42
N LEU A 49 -0.59 29.91 -1.21
CA LEU A 49 -1.40 28.81 -0.70
C LEU A 49 -0.56 27.74 0.02
N VAL A 50 0.67 27.49 -0.46
CA VAL A 50 1.60 26.54 0.19
C VAL A 50 2.02 27.02 1.58
N ARG A 51 2.38 28.31 1.71
CA ARG A 51 2.70 28.89 3.02
C ARG A 51 1.54 28.79 4.00
N HIS A 52 0.31 28.97 3.51
CA HIS A 52 -0.89 28.85 4.34
C HIS A 52 -1.12 27.43 4.87
N TYR A 53 -0.88 26.40 4.06
CA TYR A 53 -1.13 25.01 4.46
C TYR A 53 0.02 24.36 5.23
N PHE A 54 1.26 24.61 4.83
CA PHE A 54 2.41 23.84 5.31
C PHE A 54 3.43 24.69 6.05
N GLY A 55 3.40 26.03 5.93
CA GLY A 55 4.38 26.91 6.54
C GLY A 55 5.73 26.92 5.82
N SER A 56 6.37 25.76 5.65
CA SER A 56 7.68 25.60 5.02
C SER A 56 7.71 24.54 3.90
N LYS A 57 8.79 24.54 3.09
CA LYS A 57 9.03 23.47 2.11
C LYS A 57 9.22 22.12 2.82
N ASP A 58 10.00 22.09 3.90
CA ASP A 58 10.32 20.85 4.60
C ASP A 58 9.07 20.22 5.22
N ASP A 59 8.18 21.04 5.79
CA ASP A 59 6.88 20.57 6.29
C ASP A 59 5.99 20.02 5.17
N MET A 60 5.98 20.67 4.00
CA MET A 60 5.26 20.17 2.83
C MET A 60 5.79 18.81 2.37
N ILE A 61 7.12 18.64 2.34
CA ILE A 61 7.78 17.39 1.97
C ILE A 61 7.48 16.29 3.01
N ARG A 62 7.52 16.60 4.31
CA ARG A 62 7.12 15.67 5.38
C ARG A 62 5.66 15.25 5.24
N ASN A 63 4.75 16.20 4.97
CA ASN A 63 3.35 15.87 4.73
C ASN A 63 3.17 14.98 3.49
N ALA A 64 3.97 15.18 2.44
CA ALA A 64 3.93 14.33 1.25
C ALA A 64 4.41 12.90 1.57
N TYR A 65 5.44 12.76 2.42
CA TYR A 65 5.86 11.44 2.90
C TYR A 65 4.77 10.76 3.75
N ALA A 66 4.15 11.49 4.68
CA ALA A 66 3.03 10.96 5.47
C ALA A 66 1.86 10.53 4.57
N TYR A 67 1.58 11.31 3.54
CA TYR A 67 0.56 10.98 2.54
C TYR A 67 0.92 9.70 1.77
N LEU A 68 2.17 9.55 1.29
CA LEU A 68 2.64 8.34 0.62
C LEU A 68 2.48 7.09 1.50
N VAL A 69 3.01 7.12 2.72
CA VAL A 69 2.94 5.98 3.65
C VAL A 69 1.48 5.63 3.98
N GLY A 70 0.64 6.65 4.19
CA GLY A 70 -0.78 6.44 4.43
C GLY A 70 -1.52 5.84 3.23
N GLN A 71 -1.17 6.21 1.99
CA GLN A 71 -1.77 5.64 0.79
C GLN A 71 -1.48 4.14 0.64
N LEU A 72 -0.24 3.71 0.87
CA LEU A 72 0.15 2.29 0.78
C LEU A 72 -0.72 1.43 1.70
N THR A 73 -0.84 1.81 2.96
CA THR A 73 -1.68 1.10 3.94
C THR A 73 -3.15 1.19 3.58
N ALA A 74 -3.65 2.37 3.20
CA ALA A 74 -5.06 2.58 2.91
C ALA A 74 -5.55 1.76 1.71
N GLN A 75 -4.74 1.66 0.64
CA GLN A 75 -5.10 0.91 -0.56
C GLN A 75 -5.21 -0.60 -0.29
N ALA A 76 -4.23 -1.18 0.41
CA ALA A 76 -4.29 -2.59 0.81
C ALA A 76 -5.44 -2.86 1.80
N SER A 77 -5.66 -1.95 2.76
CA SER A 77 -6.75 -2.04 3.71
C SER A 77 -8.12 -1.97 3.03
N GLU A 78 -8.26 -1.13 2.00
CA GLU A 78 -9.49 -1.04 1.21
C GLU A 78 -9.78 -2.34 0.48
N SER A 79 -8.77 -2.98 -0.12
CA SER A 79 -8.92 -4.30 -0.74
C SER A 79 -9.49 -5.33 0.24
N ALA A 80 -8.95 -5.36 1.46
CA ALA A 80 -9.43 -6.25 2.52
C ALA A 80 -10.87 -5.93 2.95
N ARG A 81 -11.23 -4.64 3.09
CA ARG A 81 -12.59 -4.21 3.47
C ARG A 81 -13.64 -4.49 2.40
N ALA A 82 -13.29 -4.30 1.14
CA ALA A 82 -14.16 -4.57 0.00
C ALA A 82 -14.32 -6.07 -0.28
N THR A 83 -13.46 -6.91 0.30
CA THR A 83 -13.55 -8.37 0.19
C THR A 83 -14.62 -8.90 1.13
N GLU A 84 -15.71 -9.40 0.55
CA GLU A 84 -16.72 -10.15 1.28
C GLU A 84 -16.24 -11.57 1.60
N GLY A 85 -16.86 -12.20 2.61
CA GLY A 85 -16.57 -13.58 2.98
C GLY A 85 -15.67 -13.72 4.21
N THR A 86 -14.80 -14.72 4.17
CA THR A 86 -14.10 -15.23 5.35
C THR A 86 -12.92 -14.35 5.78
N PRO A 87 -12.47 -14.43 7.05
CA PRO A 87 -11.22 -13.84 7.50
C PRO A 87 -10.02 -14.13 6.59
N GLU A 88 -9.91 -15.37 6.10
CA GLU A 88 -8.82 -15.79 5.20
C GLU A 88 -8.85 -15.00 3.90
N ALA A 89 -10.03 -14.83 3.30
CA ALA A 89 -10.20 -14.07 2.07
C ALA A 89 -9.78 -12.60 2.26
N LYS A 90 -10.11 -12.00 3.41
CA LYS A 90 -9.73 -10.61 3.72
C LYS A 90 -8.21 -10.46 3.92
N LEU A 91 -7.59 -11.37 4.67
CA LEU A 91 -6.13 -11.36 4.85
C LEU A 91 -5.42 -11.61 3.52
N ALA A 92 -5.86 -12.60 2.74
CA ALA A 92 -5.31 -12.89 1.42
C ALA A 92 -5.42 -11.68 0.48
N SER A 93 -6.57 -11.00 0.48
CA SER A 93 -6.79 -9.77 -0.31
C SER A 93 -5.83 -8.66 0.10
N PHE A 94 -5.63 -8.43 1.40
CA PHE A 94 -4.64 -7.47 1.91
C PHE A 94 -3.22 -7.79 1.43
N LEU A 95 -2.80 -9.05 1.56
CA LEU A 95 -1.46 -9.49 1.16
C LEU A 95 -1.22 -9.35 -0.34
N ARG A 96 -2.20 -9.77 -1.16
CA ARG A 96 -2.14 -9.67 -2.62
C ARG A 96 -2.13 -8.22 -3.09
N ALA A 97 -2.92 -7.35 -2.45
CA ALA A 97 -2.93 -5.93 -2.78
C ALA A 97 -1.55 -5.30 -2.61
N ASN A 98 -0.80 -5.68 -1.56
CA ASN A 98 0.58 -5.20 -1.38
C ASN A 98 1.55 -5.69 -2.46
N MET A 99 1.27 -6.78 -3.17
CA MET A 99 2.13 -7.35 -4.22
C MET A 99 1.67 -6.98 -5.63
N THR A 100 0.75 -6.04 -5.79
CA THR A 100 0.18 -5.65 -7.09
C THR A 100 0.08 -4.13 -7.23
N LYS A 101 -0.13 -3.66 -8.46
CA LYS A 101 -0.41 -2.23 -8.69
C LYS A 101 -1.76 -1.86 -8.05
N PRO A 102 -1.89 -0.64 -7.48
CA PRO A 102 -0.89 0.43 -7.45
C PRO A 102 0.08 0.39 -6.25
N ASN A 103 -0.05 -0.54 -5.31
CA ASN A 103 0.83 -0.56 -4.13
C ASN A 103 2.29 -0.92 -4.48
N MET A 104 2.49 -1.78 -5.46
CA MET A 104 3.80 -2.25 -5.89
C MET A 104 4.08 -1.80 -7.33
N ASP A 105 4.86 -0.73 -7.46
CA ASP A 105 5.39 -0.23 -8.74
C ASP A 105 6.74 0.48 -8.54
N GLU A 106 7.47 0.64 -9.65
CA GLU A 106 8.82 1.22 -9.70
C GLU A 106 8.90 2.67 -9.17
N GLU A 107 7.88 3.50 -9.45
CA GLU A 107 7.85 4.90 -9.04
C GLU A 107 7.61 5.00 -7.53
N THR A 108 6.66 4.20 -7.02
CA THR A 108 6.30 4.14 -5.61
C THR A 108 7.48 3.68 -4.74
N VAL A 109 8.21 2.62 -5.13
CA VAL A 109 9.39 2.17 -4.39
C VAL A 109 10.53 3.20 -4.42
N SER A 110 10.73 3.86 -5.56
CA SER A 110 11.76 4.91 -5.70
C SER A 110 11.46 6.15 -4.84
N LEU A 111 10.19 6.57 -4.81
CA LEU A 111 9.72 7.64 -3.91
C LEU A 111 9.90 7.25 -2.45
N TRP A 112 9.48 6.05 -2.07
CA TRP A 112 9.65 5.56 -0.71
C TRP A 112 11.13 5.52 -0.30
N ALA A 113 12.01 4.99 -1.16
CA ALA A 113 13.46 4.93 -0.92
C ALA A 113 14.07 6.33 -0.73
N THR A 114 13.58 7.31 -1.50
CA THR A 114 13.98 8.72 -1.38
C THR A 114 13.65 9.29 0.01
N PHE A 115 12.48 8.95 0.57
CA PHE A 115 12.06 9.44 1.88
C PHE A 115 12.61 8.64 3.05
N ILE A 116 12.69 7.30 2.95
CA ILE A 116 13.14 6.45 4.05
C ILE A 116 14.59 6.78 4.46
N GLY A 117 15.43 7.18 3.50
CA GLY A 117 16.80 7.66 3.76
C GLY A 117 16.88 8.89 4.67
N ARG A 118 15.76 9.61 4.85
CA ARG A 118 15.67 10.77 5.77
C ARG A 118 15.34 10.38 7.20
N VAL A 119 14.71 9.24 7.44
CA VAL A 119 14.18 8.81 8.74
C VAL A 119 15.21 8.88 9.87
N ARG A 120 16.47 8.49 9.61
CA ARG A 120 17.54 8.52 10.62
C ARG A 120 17.99 9.93 11.00
N HIS A 121 17.79 10.91 10.12
CA HIS A 121 18.42 12.22 10.21
C HIS A 121 17.44 13.36 10.46
N ASP A 122 16.13 13.09 10.41
CA ASP A 122 15.09 14.08 10.63
C ASP A 122 14.01 13.52 11.56
N PRO A 123 13.82 14.10 12.76
CA PRO A 123 12.83 13.62 13.73
C PRO A 123 11.39 13.59 13.22
N GLY A 124 11.02 14.52 12.32
CA GLY A 124 9.67 14.55 11.75
C GLY A 124 9.42 13.38 10.80
N PHE A 125 10.42 13.02 9.98
CA PHE A 125 10.33 11.80 9.18
C PHE A 125 10.31 10.54 10.04
N ALA A 126 11.06 10.53 11.15
CA ALA A 126 11.07 9.40 12.09
C ALA A 126 9.71 9.18 12.76
N GLU A 127 9.03 10.25 13.17
CA GLU A 127 7.69 10.20 13.74
C GLU A 127 6.67 9.68 12.72
N ILE A 128 6.66 10.25 11.50
CA ILE A 128 5.78 9.82 10.42
C ILE A 128 5.98 8.33 10.09
N HIS A 129 7.24 7.89 9.98
CA HIS A 129 7.55 6.49 9.70
C HIS A 129 7.06 5.58 10.82
N ARG A 130 7.29 5.95 12.10
CA ARG A 130 6.84 5.18 13.26
C ARG A 130 5.32 5.05 13.30
N ASP A 131 4.60 6.13 13.03
CA ASP A 131 3.15 6.13 13.07
C ASP A 131 2.54 5.33 11.91
N GLY A 132 3.10 5.48 10.71
CA GLY A 132 2.70 4.66 9.56
C GLY A 132 2.98 3.17 9.75
N TYR A 133 4.15 2.83 10.30
CA TYR A 133 4.51 1.45 10.63
C TYR A 133 3.57 0.86 11.70
N ARG A 134 3.26 1.63 12.74
CA ARG A 134 2.28 1.22 13.77
C ARG A 134 0.91 0.95 13.17
N GLU A 135 0.42 1.83 12.30
CA GLU A 135 -0.86 1.66 11.65
C GLU A 135 -0.90 0.39 10.79
N PHE A 136 0.15 0.13 10.03
CA PHE A 136 0.24 -1.09 9.22
C PHE A 136 0.24 -2.36 10.09
N LEU A 137 1.01 -2.37 11.19
CA LEU A 137 0.99 -3.48 12.14
C LEU A 137 -0.39 -3.69 12.77
N ASN A 138 -1.09 -2.61 13.15
CA ASN A 138 -2.44 -2.71 13.70
C ASN A 138 -3.42 -3.36 12.71
N VAL A 139 -3.34 -2.99 11.43
CA VAL A 139 -4.18 -3.61 10.38
C VAL A 139 -3.87 -5.11 10.26
N LEU A 140 -2.60 -5.49 10.25
CA LEU A 140 -2.22 -6.90 10.23
C LEU A 140 -2.72 -7.64 11.48
N GLU A 141 -2.55 -7.09 12.68
CA GLU A 141 -3.06 -7.70 13.93
C GLU A 141 -4.58 -7.96 13.83
N ILE A 142 -5.35 -6.99 13.31
CA ILE A 142 -6.81 -7.09 13.11
C ILE A 142 -7.19 -8.17 12.08
N LEU A 143 -6.38 -8.34 11.03
CA LEU A 143 -6.66 -9.33 9.98
C LEU A 143 -6.20 -10.74 10.35
N ILE A 144 -5.13 -10.87 11.13
CA ILE A 144 -4.54 -12.16 11.54
C ILE A 144 -5.38 -12.83 12.63
N GLU A 145 -5.81 -12.09 13.65
CA GLU A 145 -6.49 -12.67 14.81
C GLU A 145 -7.71 -13.54 14.44
N PRO A 146 -8.64 -13.09 13.58
CA PRO A 146 -9.81 -13.90 13.23
C PRO A 146 -9.45 -15.15 12.42
N VAL A 147 -8.38 -15.11 11.63
CA VAL A 147 -7.85 -16.28 10.89
C VAL A 147 -7.31 -17.32 11.85
N LEU A 148 -6.52 -16.90 12.85
CA LEU A 148 -5.99 -17.82 13.86
C LEU A 148 -7.12 -18.49 14.66
N ILE A 149 -8.14 -17.71 15.05
CA ILE A 149 -9.32 -18.23 15.75
C ILE A 149 -10.04 -19.28 14.89
N GLN A 150 -10.28 -18.99 13.62
CA GLN A 150 -11.00 -19.88 12.71
C GLN A 150 -10.29 -21.23 12.51
N HIS A 151 -8.97 -21.24 12.51
CA HIS A 151 -8.16 -22.45 12.37
C HIS A 151 -7.80 -23.13 13.70
N GLY A 152 -8.26 -22.60 14.84
CA GLY A 152 -7.92 -23.14 16.16
C GLY A 152 -6.45 -22.97 16.54
N CYS A 153 -5.75 -22.03 15.92
CA CYS A 153 -4.37 -21.71 16.23
C CYS A 153 -4.28 -20.90 17.55
N PRO A 154 -3.17 -21.00 18.30
CA PRO A 154 -2.95 -20.14 19.46
C PRO A 154 -3.02 -18.66 19.09
N TYR A 155 -3.77 -17.88 19.87
CA TYR A 155 -3.88 -16.43 19.66
C TYR A 155 -3.80 -15.68 20.99
N SER A 156 -3.19 -14.50 20.95
CA SER A 156 -3.12 -13.52 22.03
C SER A 156 -2.60 -12.21 21.45
N VAL A 157 -2.75 -11.09 22.16
CA VAL A 157 -2.19 -9.79 21.72
C VAL A 157 -0.70 -9.89 21.36
N THR A 158 0.09 -10.62 22.14
CA THR A 158 1.52 -10.81 21.88
C THR A 158 1.77 -11.69 20.66
N ILE A 159 0.99 -12.75 20.47
CA ILE A 159 1.12 -13.66 19.33
C ILE A 159 0.75 -12.93 18.03
N CYS A 160 -0.40 -12.25 18.00
CA CYS A 160 -0.84 -11.49 16.84
C CYS A 160 0.18 -10.40 16.46
N ARG A 161 0.73 -9.69 17.45
CA ARG A 161 1.80 -8.70 17.22
C ARG A 161 3.06 -9.32 16.62
N ASN A 162 3.51 -10.45 17.14
CA ASN A 162 4.70 -11.12 16.62
C ASN A 162 4.49 -11.58 15.16
N HIS A 163 3.32 -12.15 14.85
CA HIS A 163 2.96 -12.50 13.48
C HIS A 163 2.85 -11.26 12.58
N ALA A 164 2.25 -10.16 13.05
CA ALA A 164 2.18 -8.92 12.28
C ALA A 164 3.57 -8.36 11.96
N ILE A 165 4.49 -8.35 12.92
CA ILE A 165 5.89 -7.91 12.69
C ILE A 165 6.59 -8.81 11.67
N ALA A 166 6.48 -10.13 11.83
CA ALA A 166 7.13 -11.08 10.94
C ALA A 166 6.55 -11.04 9.52
N LEU A 167 5.22 -10.95 9.40
CA LEU A 167 4.53 -10.84 8.13
C LEU A 167 4.81 -9.51 7.44
N ASN A 168 4.89 -8.41 8.19
CA ASN A 168 5.34 -7.13 7.64
C ASN A 168 6.77 -7.21 7.09
N GLY A 169 7.70 -7.84 7.80
CA GLY A 169 9.07 -8.03 7.30
C GLY A 169 9.13 -8.83 6.00
N LEU A 170 8.26 -9.83 5.85
CA LEU A 170 8.11 -10.59 4.60
C LEU A 170 7.51 -9.72 3.48
N ILE A 171 6.47 -8.93 3.77
CA ILE A 171 5.87 -7.98 2.84
C ILE A 171 6.94 -6.98 2.35
N ASP A 172 7.67 -6.34 3.25
CA ASP A 172 8.70 -5.35 2.91
C ASP A 172 9.77 -5.94 1.99
N GLY A 173 10.26 -7.14 2.29
CA GLY A 173 11.28 -7.81 1.49
C GLY A 173 10.80 -8.15 0.07
N LEU A 174 9.60 -8.73 -0.05
CA LEU A 174 9.02 -9.05 -1.36
C LEU A 174 8.61 -7.80 -2.13
N TRP A 175 8.07 -6.79 -1.45
CA TRP A 175 7.62 -5.54 -2.04
C TRP A 175 8.79 -4.74 -2.60
N MET A 176 9.90 -4.62 -1.85
CA MET A 176 11.08 -3.88 -2.32
C MET A 176 11.66 -4.50 -3.59
N GLU A 177 12.01 -5.78 -3.56
CA GLU A 177 12.63 -6.45 -4.72
C GLU A 177 11.63 -6.65 -5.87
N GLY A 178 10.37 -6.93 -5.53
CA GLY A 178 9.27 -7.01 -6.49
C GLY A 178 9.10 -5.70 -7.25
N ALA A 179 9.00 -4.57 -6.56
CA ALA A 179 8.82 -3.27 -7.18
C ALA A 179 10.04 -2.78 -7.98
N LEU A 180 11.27 -3.13 -7.56
CA LEU A 180 12.50 -2.81 -8.30
C LEU A 180 12.62 -3.59 -9.61
N ASN A 181 11.86 -4.69 -9.76
CA ASN A 181 11.80 -5.49 -10.98
C ASN A 181 13.19 -5.87 -11.51
N SER A 182 13.96 -6.60 -10.70
CA SER A 182 15.33 -7.03 -11.06
C SER A 182 15.39 -7.92 -12.32
N GLY A 183 14.25 -8.41 -12.81
CA GLY A 183 14.17 -9.36 -13.94
C GLY A 183 14.56 -10.79 -13.58
N LEU A 184 14.84 -11.07 -12.30
CA LEU A 184 15.25 -12.41 -11.82
C LEU A 184 14.08 -13.37 -11.63
N TYR A 185 12.86 -12.84 -11.48
CA TYR A 185 11.62 -13.61 -11.39
C TYR A 185 10.44 -12.76 -11.89
N ALA A 186 9.36 -13.42 -12.29
CA ALA A 186 8.16 -12.74 -12.76
C ALA A 186 7.36 -12.18 -11.56
N GLN A 187 6.89 -10.93 -11.66
CA GLN A 187 6.17 -10.26 -10.56
C GLN A 187 4.78 -10.87 -10.30
N ASP A 188 4.18 -11.52 -11.30
CA ASP A 188 2.85 -12.15 -11.23
C ASP A 188 2.79 -13.33 -10.25
N ILE A 189 3.93 -13.90 -9.88
CA ILE A 189 4.00 -14.96 -8.86
C ILE A 189 3.90 -14.42 -7.43
N LEU A 190 4.19 -13.13 -7.21
CA LEU A 190 4.33 -12.56 -5.87
C LEU A 190 3.04 -12.63 -5.03
N PRO A 191 1.83 -12.38 -5.58
CA PRO A 191 0.57 -12.51 -4.84
C PRO A 191 0.32 -13.92 -4.29
N ASP A 192 0.67 -14.96 -5.03
CA ASP A 192 0.56 -16.35 -4.56
C ASP A 192 1.71 -16.72 -3.62
N LEU A 193 2.91 -16.20 -3.88
CA LEU A 193 4.08 -16.42 -3.04
C LEU A 193 3.88 -15.86 -1.62
N ILE A 194 3.37 -14.62 -1.49
CA ILE A 194 3.13 -14.00 -0.18
C ILE A 194 2.07 -14.76 0.60
N THR A 195 1.00 -15.23 -0.05
CA THR A 195 -0.07 -15.97 0.63
C THR A 195 0.40 -17.34 1.11
N GLY A 196 1.09 -18.12 0.27
CA GLY A 196 1.66 -19.41 0.69
C GLY A 196 2.82 -19.30 1.69
N ALA A 197 3.52 -18.16 1.73
CA ALA A 197 4.51 -17.88 2.79
C ALA A 197 3.84 -17.45 4.10
N ALA A 198 2.77 -16.66 4.03
CA ALA A 198 1.98 -16.26 5.20
C ALA A 198 1.31 -17.47 5.87
N GLU A 199 0.78 -18.43 5.10
CA GLU A 199 0.23 -19.68 5.64
C GLU A 199 1.24 -20.39 6.55
N ARG A 200 2.48 -20.57 6.07
CA ARG A 200 3.55 -21.21 6.85
C ARG A 200 3.99 -20.39 8.06
N LEU A 201 3.97 -19.06 7.95
CA LEU A 201 4.35 -18.16 9.05
C LEU A 201 3.30 -18.13 10.17
N LEU A 202 2.04 -18.38 9.82
CA LEU A 202 0.89 -18.38 10.71
C LEU A 202 0.48 -19.80 11.18
N ASP A 203 1.29 -20.81 10.86
CA ASP A 203 1.00 -22.22 11.13
C ASP A 203 -0.35 -22.72 10.58
N LEU A 204 -0.76 -22.17 9.42
CA LEU A 204 -2.00 -22.53 8.74
C LEU A 204 -1.82 -23.72 7.78
N PRO A 205 -2.88 -24.51 7.52
CA PRO A 205 -2.87 -25.50 6.46
C PRO A 205 -2.56 -24.88 5.09
N ALA A 206 -1.84 -25.61 4.24
CA ALA A 206 -1.58 -25.18 2.88
C ALA A 206 -2.91 -24.95 2.12
N GLY A 207 -3.04 -23.81 1.48
CA GLY A 207 -4.26 -23.40 0.77
C GLY A 207 -5.29 -22.68 1.62
N ALA A 208 -5.05 -22.47 2.92
CA ALA A 208 -5.97 -21.73 3.80
C ALA A 208 -6.22 -20.28 3.34
N LEU A 209 -5.22 -19.62 2.76
CA LEU A 209 -5.30 -18.25 2.22
C LEU A 209 -5.44 -18.23 0.69
N SER A 210 -5.63 -19.38 0.07
CA SER A 210 -5.93 -19.43 -1.37
C SER A 210 -7.34 -18.92 -1.62
N ALA A 211 -7.54 -18.22 -2.74
CA ALA A 211 -8.89 -17.89 -3.16
C ALA A 211 -9.70 -19.19 -3.30
N PRO A 212 -10.98 -19.24 -2.91
CA PRO A 212 -11.83 -20.34 -3.34
C PRO A 212 -11.76 -20.38 -4.87
N ASP A 213 -11.40 -21.53 -5.44
CA ASP A 213 -11.31 -21.75 -6.88
C ASP A 213 -12.44 -20.99 -7.58
N ILE A 214 -12.11 -19.85 -8.19
CA ILE A 214 -12.95 -19.32 -9.25
C ILE A 214 -12.71 -20.32 -10.36
N ALA A 215 -13.55 -21.36 -10.36
CA ALA A 215 -13.57 -22.39 -11.35
C ALA A 215 -13.30 -21.74 -12.70
N LEU A 216 -12.23 -22.20 -13.34
CA LEU A 216 -12.02 -22.06 -14.76
C LEU A 216 -13.31 -22.52 -15.44
N GLN A 217 -14.26 -21.60 -15.63
CA GLN A 217 -15.30 -21.73 -16.64
C GLN A 217 -14.56 -21.65 -17.95
N SER A 218 -14.06 -22.83 -18.31
CA SER A 218 -13.50 -23.19 -19.58
C SER A 218 -14.56 -22.77 -20.58
N THR A 219 -14.30 -21.66 -21.25
CA THR A 219 -14.94 -21.31 -22.50
C THR A 219 -14.71 -22.48 -23.43
N GLN A 220 -15.71 -23.35 -23.52
CA GLN A 220 -15.82 -24.33 -24.59
C GLN A 220 -15.80 -23.55 -25.90
N HIS A 221 -14.64 -23.51 -26.54
CA HIS A 221 -14.57 -23.15 -27.94
C HIS A 221 -15.25 -24.27 -28.74
N PRO A 222 -16.30 -23.97 -29.53
CA PRO A 222 -16.91 -24.97 -30.37
C PRO A 222 -15.91 -25.38 -31.46
N THR A 223 -15.56 -26.66 -31.44
CA THR A 223 -14.78 -27.36 -32.47
C THR A 223 -15.43 -27.11 -33.82
N GLN A 224 -14.76 -26.35 -34.70
CA GLN A 224 -15.12 -26.27 -36.12
C GLN A 224 -14.93 -27.66 -36.75
N GLN A 225 -16.03 -28.37 -36.98
CA GLN A 225 -16.07 -29.54 -37.84
C GLN A 225 -15.83 -29.09 -39.29
N SER A 226 -14.69 -29.54 -39.82
CA SER A 226 -14.36 -29.57 -41.23
C SER A 226 -15.27 -30.58 -41.93
N LYS A 227 -16.05 -30.13 -42.92
CA LYS A 227 -16.72 -31.01 -43.88
C LYS A 227 -15.67 -31.59 -44.85
N PRO A 228 -15.67 -32.91 -45.12
CA PRO A 228 -15.08 -33.42 -46.34
C PRO A 228 -16.11 -33.41 -47.48
N SER A 229 -15.58 -33.38 -48.69
CA SER A 229 -16.21 -33.26 -50.00
C SER A 229 -17.35 -34.24 -50.29
#